data_AF-A0A953F0D9-F1
#
_entry.id   AF-A0A953F0D9-F1
#
_cell.length_a   1.000
_cell.length_b   1.000
_cell.length_c   1.000
_cell.angle_alpha   90.00
_cell.angle_beta   90.00
_cell.angle_gamma   90.00
#
_symmetry.space_group_name_H-M   'P 1'
#
loop_
_entity.id
_entity.type
_entity.pdbx_description
1 polymer ?
#
loop_
_entity_poly.entity_id
_entity_poly.type
_entity_poly.pdbx_seq_one_letter_code
_entity_poly.pdbx_strand_id
1 'polypeptide(L)'
;MIRLFLVWCVCAATVVAARGAEENAASDATPAASFEAEQAKWTEAVDKLREIDAMYRHSNEQQRVKLRADYSASLDQANALLKEMLPSIIAAYNANPQESKATDFLRSIARLSFDGDRFEQALELARLLARDHRDDAVALSVAGHAAWELELLDEARQHWERAIDLGSLDAQGQRLYESLSERRAVLDAEQALQQKDATADNLPQVLLHTTRGDIVLELYEDDVPNTVANFISLVEDGFYDELEFYRVAAGLGAFGGSPSNDGVGGPGHEILMEKGLRGDRPHVHGAISMTPITATTNGSQFFLTLRPSAAQRLDGKQTVFGRVVEGIDVLERFHRVDAKSKKTIFEPERIITATVQRKRDHDYAAVTTAELAQQKYLAGMKLFGETKFKEAEAVFREGLKLDPKHPNLKFVVAASLLNQFNNKDGEVVLREILAENPKHLLALHFLGYVLMNDNRKEEAIQRLEEALKVSPNHRPTMELLRQARMK
;
A
#
# COMPACT_ATOMS: atom_id res chain seq x y z
N MET A 1 11.24 4.55 -25.98
CA MET A 1 10.69 4.80 -24.62
C MET A 1 9.45 3.91 -24.40
N ILE A 2 9.61 2.58 -24.49
CA ILE A 2 8.59 1.60 -24.10
C ILE A 2 9.32 0.65 -23.16
N ARG A 3 8.88 0.60 -21.90
CA ARG A 3 9.37 -0.34 -20.89
C ARG A 3 9.06 -1.74 -21.41
N LEU A 4 10.06 -2.42 -21.96
CA LEU A 4 9.93 -3.82 -22.31
C LEU A 4 9.94 -4.59 -20.98
N PHE A 5 8.75 -4.98 -20.52
CA PHE A 5 8.56 -5.83 -19.35
C PHE A 5 8.96 -7.26 -19.71
N LEU A 6 10.23 -7.47 -20.01
CA LEU A 6 10.80 -8.82 -19.96
C LEU A 6 10.85 -9.23 -18.50
N VAL A 7 10.20 -10.34 -18.20
CA VAL A 7 10.06 -10.92 -16.87
C VAL A 7 11.06 -12.04 -16.78
N TRP A 8 12.33 -11.71 -16.65
CA TRP A 8 13.32 -12.72 -16.35
C TRP A 8 14.10 -12.33 -15.11
N CYS A 9 14.28 -13.26 -14.17
CA CYS A 9 15.29 -13.19 -13.13
C CYS A 9 16.53 -13.90 -13.65
N VAL A 10 17.64 -13.18 -13.79
CA VAL A 10 18.96 -13.82 -13.84
C VAL A 10 19.19 -14.31 -12.42
N CYS A 11 19.21 -15.62 -12.19
CA CYS A 11 19.62 -16.15 -10.88
C CYS A 11 21.15 -16.15 -10.79
N ALA A 12 21.69 -15.91 -9.59
CA ALA A 12 23.11 -16.01 -9.28
C ALA A 12 23.79 -17.29 -9.81
N ALA A 13 23.07 -18.42 -9.74
CA ALA A 13 23.53 -19.70 -10.28
C ALA A 13 23.75 -19.69 -11.80
N THR A 14 23.03 -18.86 -12.56
CA THR A 14 23.12 -18.76 -14.03
C THR A 14 24.35 -17.96 -14.46
N VAL A 15 24.65 -16.86 -13.75
CA VAL A 15 25.90 -16.11 -13.97
C VAL A 15 27.08 -16.94 -13.50
N VAL A 16 26.97 -17.67 -12.39
CA VAL A 16 28.01 -18.59 -11.93
C VAL A 16 28.19 -19.80 -12.86
N ALA A 17 27.12 -20.36 -13.41
CA ALA A 17 27.20 -21.43 -14.40
C ALA A 17 27.77 -20.95 -15.74
N ALA A 18 27.45 -19.72 -16.16
CA ALA A 18 28.09 -19.07 -17.30
C ALA A 18 29.59 -18.85 -17.08
N ARG A 19 30.04 -18.62 -15.82
CA ARG A 19 31.47 -18.64 -15.47
C ARG A 19 32.09 -20.03 -15.63
N GLY A 20 31.36 -21.10 -15.30
CA GLY A 20 31.84 -22.48 -15.43
C GLY A 20 31.82 -23.05 -16.86
N ALA A 21 31.06 -22.45 -17.76
CA ALA A 21 31.00 -22.85 -19.17
C ALA A 21 32.24 -22.45 -19.99
N GLU A 22 33.17 -21.69 -19.40
CA GLU A 22 34.48 -21.30 -19.96
C GLU A 22 35.32 -22.49 -20.45
N GLU A 23 35.10 -23.71 -19.96
CA GLU A 23 35.98 -24.86 -20.24
C GLU A 23 35.49 -25.84 -21.34
N ASN A 24 34.28 -25.69 -21.90
CA ASN A 24 33.71 -26.73 -22.79
C ASN A 24 32.91 -26.24 -24.02
N ALA A 25 33.30 -25.12 -24.65
CA ALA A 25 32.69 -24.69 -25.92
C ALA A 25 33.47 -25.22 -27.14
N ALA A 26 33.09 -26.40 -27.63
CA ALA A 26 33.52 -26.96 -28.92
C ALA A 26 32.67 -26.39 -30.08
N SER A 27 32.85 -25.10 -30.40
CA SER A 27 32.18 -24.41 -31.52
C SER A 27 33.21 -23.56 -32.26
N ASP A 28 33.23 -23.64 -33.60
CA ASP A 28 34.14 -22.86 -34.47
C ASP A 28 33.79 -21.34 -34.51
N ALA A 29 32.66 -20.92 -33.92
CA ALA A 29 32.24 -19.51 -33.87
C ALA A 29 32.84 -18.77 -32.66
N THR A 30 33.24 -17.51 -32.86
CA THR A 30 33.68 -16.64 -31.77
C THR A 30 32.51 -16.33 -30.82
N PRO A 31 32.77 -16.05 -29.52
CA PRO A 31 31.71 -15.69 -28.57
C PRO A 31 30.80 -14.54 -29.05
N ALA A 32 31.37 -13.54 -29.74
CA ALA A 32 30.61 -12.44 -30.33
C ALA A 32 29.66 -12.90 -31.45
N ALA A 33 30.09 -13.81 -32.33
CA ALA A 33 29.24 -14.35 -33.40
C ALA A 33 28.08 -15.21 -32.86
N SER A 34 28.32 -15.99 -31.80
CA SER A 34 27.27 -16.74 -31.11
C SER A 34 26.24 -15.80 -30.48
N PHE A 35 26.69 -14.75 -29.78
CA PHE A 35 25.80 -13.73 -29.22
C PHE A 35 24.94 -13.05 -30.28
N GLU A 36 25.53 -12.59 -31.40
CA GLU A 36 24.76 -11.91 -32.45
C GLU A 36 23.66 -12.78 -33.06
N ALA A 37 23.94 -14.07 -33.28
CA ALA A 37 22.96 -15.02 -33.81
C ALA A 37 21.80 -15.27 -32.85
N GLU A 38 22.08 -15.37 -31.55
CA GLU A 38 21.07 -15.55 -30.50
C GLU A 38 20.27 -14.25 -30.27
N GLN A 39 20.92 -13.09 -30.33
CA GLN A 39 20.29 -11.78 -30.19
C GLN A 39 19.26 -11.52 -31.28
N ALA A 40 19.53 -11.95 -32.51
CA ALA A 40 18.57 -11.84 -33.61
C ALA A 40 17.26 -12.57 -33.30
N LYS A 41 17.33 -13.81 -32.80
CA LYS A 41 16.15 -14.61 -32.40
C LYS A 41 15.38 -13.96 -31.26
N TRP A 42 16.09 -13.46 -30.26
CA TRP A 42 15.48 -12.76 -29.13
C TRP A 42 14.81 -11.45 -29.57
N THR A 43 15.43 -10.70 -30.48
CA THR A 43 14.88 -9.44 -31.02
C THR A 43 13.57 -9.70 -31.77
N GLU A 44 13.50 -10.76 -32.58
CA GLU A 44 12.28 -11.18 -33.27
C GLU A 44 11.15 -11.52 -32.27
N ALA A 45 11.46 -12.25 -31.19
CA ALA A 45 10.48 -12.55 -30.15
C ALA A 45 9.99 -11.28 -29.43
N VAL A 46 10.89 -10.32 -29.18
CA VAL A 46 10.56 -9.02 -28.61
C VAL A 46 9.71 -8.16 -29.55
N ASP A 47 9.97 -8.18 -30.85
CA ASP A 47 9.18 -7.44 -31.84
C ASP A 47 7.75 -7.99 -31.93
N LYS A 48 7.58 -9.31 -31.87
CA LYS A 48 6.26 -9.93 -31.76
C LYS A 48 5.47 -9.46 -30.53
N LEU A 49 6.13 -9.30 -29.37
CA LEU A 49 5.50 -8.73 -28.17
C LEU A 49 5.03 -7.28 -28.40
N ARG A 50 5.82 -6.47 -29.12
CA ARG A 50 5.45 -5.08 -29.45
C ARG A 50 4.23 -5.03 -30.39
N GLU A 51 4.18 -5.93 -31.36
CA GLU A 51 3.03 -6.05 -32.26
C GLU A 51 1.75 -6.41 -31.50
N ILE A 52 1.82 -7.41 -30.61
CA ILE A 52 0.67 -7.84 -29.82
C ILE A 52 0.19 -6.70 -28.88
N ASP A 53 1.11 -6.00 -28.20
CA ASP A 53 0.77 -4.85 -27.35
C ASP A 53 0.12 -3.71 -28.15
N ALA A 54 0.63 -3.42 -29.35
CA ALA A 54 0.05 -2.42 -30.24
C ALA A 54 -1.38 -2.81 -30.67
N MET A 55 -1.61 -4.07 -31.03
CA MET A 55 -2.93 -4.60 -31.37
C MET A 55 -3.89 -4.53 -30.18
N TYR A 56 -3.43 -4.88 -28.99
CA TYR A 56 -4.24 -4.93 -27.77
C TYR A 56 -4.86 -3.57 -27.43
N ARG A 57 -4.10 -2.48 -27.61
CA ARG A 57 -4.56 -1.11 -27.33
C ARG A 57 -5.75 -0.67 -28.16
N HIS A 58 -6.00 -1.30 -29.31
CA HIS A 58 -7.07 -0.93 -30.24
C HIS A 58 -8.13 -2.04 -30.39
N SER A 59 -7.97 -3.12 -29.63
CA SER A 59 -8.83 -4.29 -29.67
C SER A 59 -10.03 -4.20 -28.71
N ASN A 60 -11.13 -4.85 -29.07
CA ASN A 60 -12.28 -5.05 -28.17
C ASN A 60 -12.01 -6.18 -27.15
N GLU A 61 -12.91 -6.40 -26.19
CA GLU A 61 -12.68 -7.35 -25.09
C GLU A 61 -12.43 -8.80 -25.56
N GLN A 62 -13.22 -9.29 -26.52
CA GLN A 62 -13.03 -10.65 -27.06
C GLN A 62 -11.66 -10.82 -27.73
N GLN A 63 -11.20 -9.82 -28.47
CA GLN A 63 -9.89 -9.81 -29.09
C GLN A 63 -8.77 -9.70 -28.05
N ARG A 64 -8.97 -8.88 -27.01
CA ARG A 64 -8.02 -8.72 -25.90
C ARG A 64 -7.75 -10.04 -25.18
N VAL A 65 -8.77 -10.84 -24.91
CA VAL A 65 -8.60 -12.18 -24.28
C VAL A 65 -7.60 -13.04 -25.06
N LYS A 66 -7.74 -13.10 -26.39
CA LYS A 66 -6.81 -13.84 -27.24
C LYS A 66 -5.40 -13.23 -27.23
N LEU A 67 -5.32 -11.91 -27.39
CA LEU A 67 -4.03 -11.21 -27.42
C LEU A 67 -3.27 -11.33 -26.09
N ARG A 68 -3.95 -11.43 -24.95
CA ARG A 68 -3.32 -11.71 -23.65
C ARG A 68 -2.62 -13.06 -23.64
N ALA A 69 -3.31 -14.11 -24.11
CA ALA A 69 -2.73 -15.46 -24.22
C ALA A 69 -1.53 -15.49 -25.18
N ASP A 70 -1.68 -14.86 -26.36
CA ASP A 70 -0.61 -14.77 -27.36
C ASP A 70 0.61 -13.98 -26.80
N TYR A 71 0.36 -12.92 -26.03
CA TYR A 71 1.40 -12.12 -25.39
C TYR A 71 2.13 -12.92 -24.32
N SER A 72 1.40 -13.62 -23.44
CA SER A 72 1.99 -14.45 -22.38
C SER A 72 2.92 -15.52 -22.98
N ALA A 73 2.45 -16.25 -23.99
CA ALA A 73 3.27 -17.27 -24.66
C ALA A 73 4.51 -16.68 -25.35
N SER A 74 4.37 -15.53 -26.00
CA SER A 74 5.50 -14.83 -26.63
C SER A 74 6.49 -14.28 -25.59
N LEU A 75 6.00 -13.90 -24.41
CA LEU A 75 6.83 -13.41 -23.31
C LEU A 75 7.64 -14.54 -22.70
N ASP A 76 7.02 -15.69 -22.46
CA ASP A 76 7.70 -16.91 -22.01
C ASP A 76 8.81 -17.33 -22.99
N GLN A 77 8.52 -17.28 -24.29
CA GLN A 77 9.52 -17.56 -25.33
C GLN A 77 10.67 -16.54 -25.31
N ALA A 78 10.39 -15.24 -25.24
CA ALA A 78 11.41 -14.20 -25.21
C ALA A 78 12.29 -14.30 -23.95
N ASN A 79 11.69 -14.64 -22.80
CA ASN A 79 12.43 -14.87 -21.55
C ASN A 79 13.30 -16.13 -21.64
N ALA A 80 12.81 -17.22 -22.25
CA ALA A 80 13.60 -18.43 -22.47
C ALA A 80 14.81 -18.18 -23.38
N LEU A 81 14.62 -17.47 -24.50
CA LEU A 81 15.71 -17.09 -25.40
C LEU A 81 16.74 -16.19 -24.70
N LEU A 82 16.28 -15.25 -23.86
CA LEU A 82 17.18 -14.40 -23.09
C LEU A 82 18.04 -15.22 -22.13
N LYS A 83 17.44 -16.22 -21.48
CA LYS A 83 18.14 -17.15 -20.58
C LYS A 83 19.20 -17.96 -21.31
N GLU A 84 18.87 -18.48 -22.47
CA GLU A 84 19.80 -19.24 -23.33
C GLU A 84 20.95 -18.36 -23.83
N MET A 85 20.67 -17.09 -24.12
CA MET A 85 21.64 -16.15 -24.65
C MET A 85 22.62 -15.59 -23.60
N LEU A 86 22.26 -15.64 -22.30
CA LEU A 86 23.05 -15.03 -21.24
C LEU A 86 24.53 -15.52 -21.19
N PRO A 87 24.83 -16.83 -21.27
CA PRO A 87 26.22 -17.29 -21.28
C PRO A 87 27.02 -16.74 -22.46
N SER A 88 26.45 -16.70 -23.66
CA SER A 88 27.10 -16.15 -24.86
C SER A 88 27.36 -14.65 -24.74
N ILE A 89 26.42 -13.88 -24.16
CA ILE A 89 26.60 -12.45 -23.87
C ILE A 89 27.77 -12.23 -22.91
N ILE A 90 27.80 -12.99 -21.82
CA ILE A 90 28.86 -12.90 -20.81
C ILE A 90 30.21 -13.28 -21.43
N ALA A 91 30.25 -14.36 -22.21
CA ALA A 91 31.47 -14.79 -22.90
C ALA A 91 31.97 -13.74 -23.91
N ALA A 92 31.08 -13.12 -24.69
CA ALA A 92 31.41 -12.03 -25.61
C ALA A 92 31.95 -10.81 -24.85
N TYR A 93 31.28 -10.41 -23.77
CA TYR A 93 31.74 -9.33 -22.89
C TYR A 93 33.10 -9.62 -22.25
N ASN A 94 33.35 -10.85 -21.79
CA ASN A 94 34.63 -11.26 -21.22
C ASN A 94 35.76 -11.21 -22.26
N ALA A 95 35.49 -11.66 -23.48
CA ALA A 95 36.47 -11.74 -24.57
C ALA A 95 36.89 -10.35 -25.06
N ASN A 96 35.95 -9.39 -25.15
CA ASN A 96 36.26 -8.02 -25.51
C ASN A 96 35.35 -7.01 -24.78
N PRO A 97 35.72 -6.56 -23.58
CA PRO A 97 34.90 -5.63 -22.78
C PRO A 97 34.75 -4.23 -23.39
N GLN A 98 35.59 -3.87 -24.37
CA GLN A 98 35.52 -2.61 -25.10
C GLN A 98 34.59 -2.72 -26.33
N GLU A 99 34.13 -3.93 -26.67
CA GLU A 99 33.12 -4.13 -27.70
C GLU A 99 31.77 -3.57 -27.21
N SER A 100 31.18 -2.69 -28.01
CA SER A 100 29.97 -1.99 -27.60
C SER A 100 28.73 -2.89 -27.52
N LYS A 101 28.57 -3.89 -28.40
CA LYS A 101 27.29 -4.63 -28.51
C LYS A 101 26.93 -5.42 -27.26
N ALA A 102 27.78 -6.34 -26.82
CA ALA A 102 27.50 -7.17 -25.63
C ALA A 102 27.43 -6.31 -24.35
N THR A 103 28.33 -5.33 -24.23
CA THR A 103 28.38 -4.39 -23.10
C THR A 103 27.11 -3.53 -23.03
N ASP A 104 26.68 -2.94 -24.15
CA ASP A 104 25.46 -2.13 -24.24
C ASP A 104 24.20 -2.96 -23.97
N PHE A 105 24.20 -4.21 -24.40
CA PHE A 105 23.10 -5.14 -24.14
C PHE A 105 22.97 -5.44 -22.64
N LEU A 106 24.08 -5.78 -21.97
CA LEU A 106 24.11 -6.00 -20.52
C LEU A 106 23.70 -4.74 -19.73
N ARG A 107 24.21 -3.55 -20.10
CA ARG A 107 23.80 -2.27 -19.49
C ARG A 107 22.29 -2.06 -19.61
N SER A 108 21.75 -2.34 -20.80
CA SER A 108 20.33 -2.17 -21.09
C SER A 108 19.47 -3.08 -20.22
N ILE A 109 19.86 -4.35 -20.04
CA ILE A 109 19.14 -5.29 -19.17
C ILE A 109 19.26 -4.88 -17.71
N ALA A 110 20.45 -4.49 -17.24
CA ALA A 110 20.64 -4.03 -15.87
C ALA A 110 19.70 -2.84 -15.56
N ARG A 111 19.67 -1.85 -16.46
CA ARG A 111 18.80 -0.68 -16.32
C ARG A 111 17.32 -1.01 -16.39
N LEU A 112 16.90 -1.84 -17.35
CA LEU A 112 15.50 -2.26 -17.46
C LEU A 112 15.03 -3.06 -16.23
N SER A 113 15.93 -3.85 -15.65
CA SER A 113 15.65 -4.60 -14.42
C SER A 113 15.45 -3.66 -13.23
N PHE A 114 16.34 -2.66 -13.08
CA PHE A 114 16.19 -1.62 -12.05
C PHE A 114 14.89 -0.82 -12.20
N ASP A 115 14.59 -0.36 -13.41
CA ASP A 115 13.37 0.41 -13.70
C ASP A 115 12.08 -0.42 -13.54
N GLY A 116 12.21 -1.75 -13.56
CA GLY A 116 11.15 -2.72 -13.28
C GLY A 116 11.10 -3.20 -11.83
N ASP A 117 11.87 -2.59 -10.91
CA ASP A 117 12.03 -2.99 -9.50
C ASP A 117 12.45 -4.46 -9.30
N ARG A 118 13.31 -4.98 -10.19
CA ARG A 118 14.04 -6.25 -10.03
C ARG A 118 15.47 -5.96 -9.62
N PHE A 119 15.64 -5.54 -8.39
CA PHE A 119 16.90 -4.96 -7.94
C PHE A 119 18.02 -5.99 -7.80
N GLU A 120 17.72 -7.23 -7.40
CA GLU A 120 18.74 -8.29 -7.31
C GLU A 120 19.39 -8.56 -8.67
N GLN A 121 18.56 -8.74 -9.70
CA GLN A 121 19.02 -8.92 -11.07
C GLN A 121 19.79 -7.69 -11.58
N ALA A 122 19.27 -6.48 -11.31
CA ALA A 122 19.93 -5.25 -11.72
C ALA A 122 21.32 -5.13 -11.10
N LEU A 123 21.42 -5.40 -9.80
CA LEU A 123 22.67 -5.36 -9.05
C LEU A 123 23.65 -6.43 -9.55
N GLU A 124 23.19 -7.65 -9.81
CA GLU A 124 24.03 -8.73 -10.31
C GLU A 124 24.68 -8.38 -11.67
N LEU A 125 23.88 -7.91 -12.63
CA LEU A 125 24.38 -7.51 -13.94
C LEU A 125 25.27 -6.27 -13.86
N ALA A 126 24.94 -5.31 -12.99
CA ALA A 126 25.74 -4.12 -12.78
C ALA A 126 27.10 -4.42 -12.13
N ARG A 127 27.15 -5.37 -11.17
CA ARG A 127 28.42 -5.89 -10.60
C ARG A 127 29.30 -6.52 -11.68
N LEU A 128 28.70 -7.32 -12.59
CA LEU A 128 29.42 -7.93 -13.71
C LEU A 128 30.09 -6.85 -14.59
N LEU A 129 29.38 -5.76 -14.86
CA LEU A 129 29.87 -4.65 -15.67
C LEU A 129 30.92 -3.77 -14.95
N ALA A 130 30.81 -3.64 -13.62
CA ALA A 130 31.68 -2.81 -12.79
C ALA A 130 32.93 -3.52 -12.24
N ARG A 131 33.13 -4.81 -12.54
CA ARG A 131 34.27 -5.62 -12.06
C ARG A 131 35.61 -5.21 -12.68
N ASP A 132 36.70 -5.64 -12.07
CA ASP A 132 38.09 -5.45 -12.52
C ASP A 132 38.45 -3.98 -12.82
N HIS A 133 37.85 -3.03 -12.09
CA HIS A 133 38.05 -1.59 -12.31
C HIS A 133 37.72 -1.10 -13.72
N ARG A 134 36.82 -1.79 -14.44
CA ARG A 134 36.34 -1.34 -15.75
C ARG A 134 35.45 -0.10 -15.70
N ASP A 135 35.13 0.38 -14.50
CA ASP A 135 34.62 1.73 -14.19
C ASP A 135 33.53 2.23 -15.15
N ASP A 136 32.61 1.32 -15.48
CA ASP A 136 31.44 1.63 -16.27
C ASP A 136 30.48 2.50 -15.45
N ALA A 137 30.46 3.80 -15.79
CA ALA A 137 29.64 4.82 -15.14
C ALA A 137 28.16 4.44 -15.01
N VAL A 138 27.57 3.86 -16.06
CA VAL A 138 26.15 3.48 -16.07
C VAL A 138 25.92 2.30 -15.13
N ALA A 139 26.80 1.31 -15.16
CA ALA A 139 26.73 0.16 -14.26
C ALA A 139 26.94 0.58 -12.80
N LEU A 140 27.89 1.46 -12.49
CA LEU A 140 28.12 1.93 -11.12
C LEU A 140 26.91 2.69 -10.56
N SER A 141 26.27 3.55 -11.36
CA SER A 141 25.02 4.20 -10.97
C SER A 141 23.91 3.17 -10.69
N VAL A 142 23.67 2.22 -11.61
CA VAL A 142 22.65 1.18 -11.44
C VAL A 142 22.95 0.29 -10.23
N ALA A 143 24.21 -0.11 -10.01
CA ALA A 143 24.62 -0.93 -8.88
C ALA A 143 24.37 -0.20 -7.56
N GLY A 144 24.80 1.07 -7.45
CA GLY A 144 24.59 1.86 -6.24
C GLY A 144 23.10 2.04 -5.90
N HIS A 145 22.28 2.35 -6.90
CA HIS A 145 20.83 2.47 -6.70
C HIS A 145 20.16 1.13 -6.38
N ALA A 146 20.51 0.05 -7.08
CA ALA A 146 19.92 -1.26 -6.82
C ALA A 146 20.30 -1.79 -5.42
N ALA A 147 21.57 -1.64 -5.03
CA ALA A 147 22.03 -1.97 -3.68
C ALA A 147 21.31 -1.13 -2.62
N TRP A 148 21.03 0.15 -2.87
CA TRP A 148 20.24 0.99 -1.97
C TRP A 148 18.81 0.47 -1.77
N GLU A 149 18.11 0.10 -2.85
CA GLU A 149 16.74 -0.43 -2.76
C GLU A 149 16.68 -1.80 -2.09
N LEU A 150 17.75 -2.60 -2.21
CA LEU A 150 17.95 -3.86 -1.48
C LEU A 150 18.52 -3.65 -0.07
N GLU A 151 18.69 -2.40 0.36
CA GLU A 151 19.15 -2.05 1.71
C GLU A 151 20.58 -2.51 2.04
N LEU A 152 21.38 -2.79 1.00
CA LEU A 152 22.80 -3.11 1.04
C LEU A 152 23.64 -1.83 1.05
N LEU A 153 23.50 -1.01 2.09
CA LEU A 153 24.02 0.37 2.09
C LEU A 153 25.54 0.48 1.94
N ASP A 154 26.32 -0.47 2.48
CA ASP A 154 27.79 -0.44 2.37
C ASP A 154 28.24 -0.67 0.93
N GLU A 155 27.52 -1.52 0.21
CA GLU A 155 27.79 -1.79 -1.20
C GLU A 155 27.29 -0.63 -2.07
N ALA A 156 26.12 -0.07 -1.76
CA ALA A 156 25.64 1.15 -2.41
C ALA A 156 26.68 2.27 -2.31
N ARG A 157 27.23 2.46 -1.11
CA ARG A 157 28.32 3.41 -0.85
C ARG A 157 29.55 3.13 -1.70
N GLN A 158 30.04 1.90 -1.76
CA GLN A 158 31.22 1.54 -2.56
C GLN A 158 31.02 1.86 -4.05
N HIS A 159 29.85 1.57 -4.60
CA HIS A 159 29.55 1.87 -6.00
C HIS A 159 29.43 3.37 -6.26
N TRP A 160 28.82 4.13 -5.35
CA TRP A 160 28.70 5.58 -5.47
C TRP A 160 30.02 6.33 -5.28
N GLU A 161 30.88 5.92 -4.34
CA GLU A 161 32.23 6.51 -4.18
C GLU A 161 33.03 6.37 -5.49
N ARG A 162 33.01 5.19 -6.12
CA ARG A 162 33.62 4.99 -7.45
C ARG A 162 32.95 5.83 -8.53
N ALA A 163 31.62 5.94 -8.53
CA ALA A 163 30.90 6.78 -9.49
C ALA A 163 31.25 8.27 -9.33
N ILE A 164 31.48 8.75 -8.09
CA ILE A 164 31.93 10.10 -7.76
C ILE A 164 33.34 10.35 -8.29
N ASP A 165 34.27 9.41 -8.08
CA ASP A 165 35.65 9.51 -8.59
C ASP A 165 35.70 9.67 -10.12
N LEU A 166 34.73 9.08 -10.82
CA LEU A 166 34.57 9.17 -12.28
C LEU A 166 33.74 10.37 -12.75
N GLY A 167 33.19 11.17 -11.82
CA GLY A 167 32.28 12.28 -12.16
C GLY A 167 30.97 11.85 -12.81
N SER A 168 30.51 10.62 -12.49
CA SER A 168 29.38 9.96 -13.16
C SER A 168 28.15 9.75 -12.27
N LEU A 169 28.22 10.10 -10.98
CA LEU A 169 27.09 9.96 -10.08
C LEU A 169 25.97 10.94 -10.45
N ASP A 170 24.75 10.42 -10.62
CA ASP A 170 23.58 11.24 -10.92
C ASP A 170 23.04 11.97 -9.67
N ALA A 171 22.20 13.00 -9.89
CA ALA A 171 21.67 13.83 -8.82
C ALA A 171 20.75 13.09 -7.82
N GLN A 172 20.17 11.95 -8.22
CA GLN A 172 19.43 11.12 -7.27
C GLN A 172 20.42 10.35 -6.40
N GLY A 173 21.46 9.75 -7.00
CA GLY A 173 22.50 9.02 -6.31
C GLY A 173 23.24 9.91 -5.31
N GLN A 174 23.55 11.15 -5.68
CA GLN A 174 24.17 12.12 -4.77
C GLN A 174 23.30 12.37 -3.52
N ARG A 175 21.99 12.58 -3.69
CA ARG A 175 21.08 12.81 -2.56
C ARG A 175 20.95 11.60 -1.64
N LEU A 176 20.90 10.39 -2.21
CA LEU A 176 20.83 9.15 -1.42
C LEU A 176 22.16 8.85 -0.71
N TYR A 177 23.29 9.13 -1.38
CA TYR A 177 24.62 9.03 -0.79
C TYR A 177 24.74 9.94 0.44
N GLU A 178 24.26 11.18 0.35
CA GLU A 178 24.25 12.13 1.47
C GLU A 178 23.38 11.67 2.65
N SER A 179 22.31 10.89 2.39
CA SER A 179 21.42 10.36 3.43
C SER A 179 21.78 8.96 3.93
N LEU A 180 22.91 8.38 3.50
CA LEU A 180 23.36 7.03 3.90
C LEU A 180 23.39 6.83 5.42
N SER A 181 23.94 7.80 6.15
CA SER A 181 24.08 7.69 7.60
C SER A 181 22.73 7.69 8.32
N GLU A 182 21.79 8.52 7.87
CA GLU A 182 20.42 8.56 8.41
C GLU A 182 19.68 7.27 8.08
N ARG A 183 19.78 6.78 6.84
CA ARG A 183 19.14 5.51 6.45
C ARG A 183 19.73 4.33 7.19
N ARG A 184 21.04 4.30 7.42
CA ARG A 184 21.72 3.25 8.19
C ARG A 184 21.16 3.17 9.61
N ALA A 185 21.02 4.30 10.30
CA ALA A 185 20.45 4.32 11.65
C ALA A 185 19.02 3.75 11.71
N VAL A 186 18.19 4.04 10.71
CA VAL A 186 16.83 3.50 10.60
C VAL A 186 16.84 1.98 10.38
N LEU A 187 17.69 1.48 9.46
CA LEU A 187 17.77 0.06 9.16
C LEU A 187 18.37 -0.75 10.32
N ASP A 188 19.40 -0.23 10.99
CA ASP A 188 20.00 -0.90 12.14
C ASP A 188 18.98 -1.03 13.29
N ALA A 189 18.15 -0.01 13.51
CA ALA A 189 17.06 -0.06 14.48
C ALA A 189 15.98 -1.09 14.10
N GLU A 190 15.57 -1.13 12.83
CA GLU A 190 14.61 -2.11 12.33
C GLU A 190 15.16 -3.54 12.41
N GLN A 191 16.43 -3.75 12.02
CA GLN A 191 17.08 -5.06 12.10
C GLN A 191 17.15 -5.57 13.55
N ALA A 192 17.42 -4.68 14.52
CA ALA A 192 17.39 -5.04 15.93
C ALA A 192 16.00 -5.49 16.41
N LEU A 193 14.94 -4.82 15.95
CA LEU A 193 13.56 -5.24 16.23
C LEU A 193 13.25 -6.59 15.59
N GLN A 194 13.56 -6.76 14.31
CA GLN A 194 13.36 -8.02 13.58
C GLN A 194 14.13 -9.19 14.22
N GLN A 195 15.34 -8.95 14.71
CA GLN A 195 16.11 -9.99 15.40
C GLN A 195 15.47 -10.37 16.74
N LYS A 196 14.94 -9.38 17.47
CA LYS A 196 14.17 -9.63 18.70
C LYS A 196 12.91 -10.44 18.39
N ASP A 197 12.18 -10.09 17.33
CA ASP A 197 10.96 -10.78 16.91
C ASP A 197 11.26 -12.22 16.50
N ALA A 198 12.30 -12.43 15.68
CA ALA A 198 12.74 -13.76 15.26
C ALA A 198 13.22 -14.61 16.44
N THR A 199 13.81 -14.01 17.48
CA THR A 199 14.20 -14.72 18.70
C THR A 199 12.98 -15.12 19.54
N ALA A 200 11.93 -14.30 19.55
CA ALA A 200 10.68 -14.62 20.24
C ALA A 200 9.86 -15.69 19.48
N ASP A 201 9.96 -15.71 18.15
CA ASP A 201 9.38 -16.71 17.23
C ASP A 201 7.89 -17.00 17.47
N ASN A 202 7.12 -15.95 17.79
CA ASN A 202 5.74 -16.07 18.22
C ASN A 202 4.80 -15.04 17.58
N LEU A 203 5.28 -14.29 16.57
CA LEU A 203 4.44 -13.36 15.83
C LEU A 203 3.53 -14.11 14.86
N PRO A 204 2.30 -13.61 14.62
CA PRO A 204 1.40 -14.24 13.67
C PRO A 204 1.97 -14.29 12.24
N GLN A 205 1.61 -15.33 11.51
CA GLN A 205 1.97 -15.50 10.11
C GLN A 205 0.77 -15.81 9.23
N VAL A 206 0.72 -15.17 8.06
CA VAL A 206 -0.32 -15.37 7.06
C VAL A 206 0.33 -15.76 5.73
N LEU A 207 -0.13 -16.85 5.15
CA LEU A 207 0.18 -17.26 3.79
C LEU A 207 -0.81 -16.61 2.83
N LEU A 208 -0.30 -15.90 1.84
CA LEU A 208 -1.03 -15.52 0.65
C LEU A 208 -0.65 -16.49 -0.47
N HIS A 209 -1.54 -17.41 -0.82
CA HIS A 209 -1.39 -18.21 -2.03
C HIS A 209 -1.83 -17.36 -3.22
N THR A 210 -0.89 -16.94 -4.06
CA THR A 210 -1.18 -16.02 -5.18
C THR A 210 -1.08 -16.71 -6.53
N THR A 211 -1.58 -16.06 -7.59
CA THR A 211 -1.43 -16.55 -8.97
C THR A 211 0.03 -16.65 -9.45
N ARG A 212 0.99 -16.11 -8.70
CA ARG A 212 2.43 -16.15 -8.99
C ARG A 212 3.24 -17.04 -8.06
N GLY A 213 2.60 -17.61 -7.04
CA GLY A 213 3.25 -18.39 -5.99
C GLY A 213 2.91 -17.87 -4.60
N ASP A 214 3.57 -18.45 -3.61
CA ASP A 214 3.29 -18.20 -2.21
C ASP A 214 4.07 -17.01 -1.68
N ILE A 215 3.42 -16.21 -0.84
CA ILE A 215 4.03 -15.13 -0.06
C ILE A 215 3.64 -15.34 1.42
N VAL A 216 4.61 -15.48 2.30
CA VAL A 216 4.37 -15.58 3.74
C VAL A 216 4.66 -14.24 4.40
N LEU A 217 3.69 -13.74 5.14
CA LEU A 217 3.75 -12.51 5.92
C LEU A 217 3.96 -12.83 7.39
N GLU A 218 4.81 -12.09 8.08
CA GLU A 218 4.91 -12.04 9.54
C GLU A 218 4.36 -10.69 10.03
N LEU A 219 3.48 -10.71 11.04
CA LEU A 219 2.70 -9.55 11.46
C LEU A 219 3.15 -9.01 12.82
N TYR A 220 3.32 -7.69 12.92
CA TYR A 220 3.89 -7.00 14.10
C TYR A 220 2.86 -6.75 15.21
N GLU A 221 2.30 -7.84 15.75
CA GLU A 221 1.21 -7.78 16.75
C GLU A 221 1.59 -7.00 18.01
N ASP A 222 2.85 -7.06 18.46
CA ASP A 222 3.32 -6.34 19.64
C ASP A 222 3.37 -4.81 19.45
N ASP A 223 3.42 -4.37 18.19
CA ASP A 223 3.58 -2.96 17.83
C ASP A 223 2.26 -2.31 17.42
N VAL A 224 1.43 -3.04 16.66
CA VAL A 224 0.15 -2.59 16.09
C VAL A 224 -0.95 -3.65 16.23
N PRO A 225 -1.31 -4.01 17.48
CA PRO A 225 -2.18 -5.15 17.76
C PRO A 225 -3.57 -5.02 17.14
N ASN A 226 -4.14 -3.81 17.07
CA ASN A 226 -5.49 -3.63 16.52
C ASN A 226 -5.50 -3.80 14.99
N THR A 227 -4.44 -3.34 14.33
CA THR A 227 -4.25 -3.51 12.88
C THR A 227 -4.04 -4.98 12.55
N VAL A 228 -3.21 -5.69 13.32
CA VAL A 228 -3.00 -7.14 13.14
C VAL A 228 -4.27 -7.94 13.43
N ALA A 229 -5.03 -7.58 14.48
CA ALA A 229 -6.33 -8.18 14.76
C ALA A 229 -7.31 -8.02 13.60
N ASN A 230 -7.41 -6.81 13.05
CA ASN A 230 -8.24 -6.56 11.88
C ASN A 230 -7.80 -7.35 10.65
N PHE A 231 -6.49 -7.44 10.37
CA PHE A 231 -6.01 -8.20 9.22
C PHE A 231 -6.27 -9.70 9.39
N ILE A 232 -5.98 -10.27 10.55
CA ILE A 232 -6.21 -11.69 10.85
C ILE A 232 -7.69 -12.03 10.80
N SER A 233 -8.58 -11.23 11.41
CA SER A 233 -10.01 -11.50 11.36
C SER A 233 -10.54 -11.52 9.92
N LEU A 234 -10.08 -10.58 9.08
CA LEU A 234 -10.45 -10.54 7.67
C LEU A 234 -9.92 -11.74 6.88
N VAL A 235 -8.72 -12.23 7.20
CA VAL A 235 -8.20 -13.48 6.61
C VAL A 235 -9.07 -14.67 7.02
N GLU A 236 -9.42 -14.78 8.31
CA GLU A 236 -10.25 -15.89 8.82
C GLU A 236 -11.69 -15.87 8.28
N ASP A 237 -12.22 -14.69 7.98
CA ASP A 237 -13.50 -14.50 7.31
C ASP A 237 -13.46 -14.78 5.80
N GLY A 238 -12.28 -15.08 5.23
CA GLY A 238 -12.09 -15.28 3.79
C GLY A 238 -12.22 -13.99 2.97
N PHE A 239 -12.12 -12.81 3.60
CA PHE A 239 -12.34 -11.51 2.94
C PHE A 239 -11.36 -11.25 1.79
N TYR A 240 -10.13 -11.72 1.93
CA TYR A 240 -9.06 -11.47 0.95
C TYR A 240 -9.03 -12.48 -0.20
N ASP A 241 -9.82 -13.55 -0.14
CA ASP A 241 -9.88 -14.57 -1.17
C ASP A 241 -10.38 -13.96 -2.49
N GLU A 242 -9.71 -14.32 -3.58
CA GLU A 242 -10.00 -13.86 -4.93
C GLU A 242 -9.87 -12.34 -5.15
N LEU A 243 -9.29 -11.59 -4.20
CA LEU A 243 -8.99 -10.17 -4.36
C LEU A 243 -7.72 -9.96 -5.18
N GLU A 244 -7.72 -8.89 -5.98
CA GLU A 244 -6.61 -8.51 -6.85
C GLU A 244 -5.63 -7.59 -6.15
N PHE A 245 -4.36 -7.73 -6.54
CA PHE A 245 -3.38 -6.65 -6.46
C PHE A 245 -3.68 -5.62 -7.56
N TYR A 246 -4.78 -4.89 -7.40
CA TYR A 246 -5.37 -3.99 -8.40
C TYR A 246 -4.41 -2.92 -8.92
N ARG A 247 -3.34 -2.63 -8.18
CA ARG A 247 -2.27 -1.73 -8.63
C ARG A 247 -0.93 -2.23 -8.15
N VAL A 248 -0.02 -2.45 -9.09
CA VAL A 248 1.39 -2.72 -8.79
C VAL A 248 2.21 -1.57 -9.36
N ALA A 249 2.41 -0.56 -8.52
CA ALA A 249 3.03 0.70 -8.92
C ALA A 249 4.55 0.54 -8.96
N ALA A 250 5.12 0.62 -10.17
CA ALA A 250 6.56 0.68 -10.34
C ALA A 250 7.14 1.85 -9.53
N GLY A 251 8.07 1.55 -8.64
CA GLY A 251 8.66 2.51 -7.72
C GLY A 251 7.83 2.84 -6.47
N LEU A 252 6.92 1.96 -6.03
CA LEU A 252 6.35 2.03 -4.68
C LEU A 252 6.04 0.64 -4.10
N GLY A 253 5.08 -0.08 -4.67
CA GLY A 253 4.56 -1.31 -4.08
C GLY A 253 3.36 -1.92 -4.79
N ALA A 254 2.97 -3.12 -4.33
CA ALA A 254 1.79 -3.86 -4.79
C ALA A 254 0.62 -3.63 -3.83
N PHE A 255 -0.45 -3.00 -4.32
CA PHE A 255 -1.64 -2.62 -3.56
C PHE A 255 -2.74 -3.65 -3.72
N GLY A 256 -3.33 -4.08 -2.59
CA GLY A 256 -4.40 -5.08 -2.54
C GLY A 256 -5.42 -4.79 -1.43
N GLY A 257 -6.38 -5.69 -1.24
CA GLY A 257 -7.37 -5.61 -0.16
C GLY A 257 -8.57 -4.70 -0.44
N SER A 258 -8.78 -4.30 -1.70
CA SER A 258 -9.98 -3.58 -2.13
C SER A 258 -11.05 -4.60 -2.55
N PRO A 259 -12.26 -4.60 -1.94
CA PRO A 259 -13.32 -5.56 -2.28
C PRO A 259 -13.89 -5.36 -3.69
N SER A 260 -13.65 -4.20 -4.31
CA SER A 260 -14.04 -3.91 -5.70
C SER A 260 -12.90 -4.04 -6.71
N ASN A 261 -11.70 -4.47 -6.28
CA ASN A 261 -10.51 -4.63 -7.12
C ASN A 261 -10.11 -3.36 -7.92
N ASP A 262 -10.47 -2.17 -7.43
CA ASP A 262 -10.18 -0.90 -8.10
C ASP A 262 -9.66 0.19 -7.12
N GLY A 263 -9.37 -0.21 -5.88
CA GLY A 263 -8.94 0.68 -4.79
C GLY A 263 -10.10 1.40 -4.10
N VAL A 264 -11.34 1.02 -4.36
CA VAL A 264 -12.54 1.52 -3.67
C VAL A 264 -13.00 0.50 -2.61
N GLY A 265 -13.75 0.97 -1.62
CA GLY A 265 -14.37 0.13 -0.60
C GLY A 265 -13.42 -0.31 0.52
N GLY A 266 -13.96 -1.15 1.41
CA GLY A 266 -13.29 -1.67 2.59
C GLY A 266 -14.15 -2.75 3.25
N PRO A 267 -13.84 -3.15 4.49
CA PRO A 267 -14.47 -4.30 5.14
C PRO A 267 -15.86 -3.99 5.73
N GLY A 268 -16.38 -2.77 5.56
CA GLY A 268 -17.64 -2.30 6.16
C GLY A 268 -17.47 -1.60 7.50
N HIS A 269 -16.26 -1.61 8.07
CA HIS A 269 -15.87 -0.87 9.27
C HIS A 269 -14.54 -0.13 9.07
N GLU A 270 -14.22 0.74 10.02
CA GLU A 270 -12.93 1.42 10.10
C GLU A 270 -12.29 1.15 11.45
N ILE A 271 -10.96 1.09 11.48
CA ILE A 271 -10.15 1.06 12.69
C ILE A 271 -9.30 2.32 12.78
N LEU A 272 -8.95 2.75 13.99
CA LEU A 272 -7.98 3.84 14.16
C LEU A 272 -6.60 3.41 13.68
N MET A 273 -5.88 4.34 13.08
CA MET A 273 -4.48 4.14 12.73
C MET A 273 -3.62 4.15 14.00
N GLU A 274 -2.80 3.11 14.16
CA GLU A 274 -1.83 3.00 15.24
C GLU A 274 -0.53 3.73 14.86
N LYS A 275 -0.55 5.08 14.94
CA LYS A 275 0.63 5.96 14.72
C LYS A 275 1.33 6.29 16.03
N GLY A 276 2.67 6.46 16.02
CA GLY A 276 3.41 7.00 17.17
C GLY A 276 3.46 6.08 18.39
N LEU A 277 3.15 4.80 18.20
CA LEU A 277 3.40 3.72 19.16
C LEU A 277 4.73 3.04 18.83
N ARG A 278 5.01 1.85 19.38
CA ARG A 278 6.15 1.03 18.90
C ARG A 278 6.05 0.70 17.39
N GLY A 279 4.88 0.93 16.78
CA GLY A 279 4.52 0.66 15.38
C GLY A 279 4.98 1.63 14.29
N ASP A 280 5.85 2.60 14.57
CA ASP A 280 6.46 3.42 13.50
C ASP A 280 7.60 2.65 12.79
N ARG A 281 7.36 1.38 12.45
CA ARG A 281 8.28 0.54 11.66
C ARG A 281 8.47 1.19 10.28
N PRO A 282 9.70 1.24 9.74
CA PRO A 282 9.97 1.85 8.44
C PRO A 282 9.44 0.99 7.28
N HIS A 283 9.16 1.63 6.15
CA HIS A 283 8.83 0.93 4.91
C HIS A 283 10.12 0.36 4.26
N VAL A 284 10.55 -0.79 4.76
CA VAL A 284 11.64 -1.60 4.18
C VAL A 284 11.14 -2.48 3.03
N HIS A 285 12.07 -3.12 2.30
CA HIS A 285 11.69 -4.01 1.20
C HIS A 285 10.82 -5.16 1.71
N GLY A 286 9.66 -5.39 1.09
CA GLY A 286 8.70 -6.39 1.55
C GLY A 286 7.87 -6.00 2.79
N ALA A 287 8.00 -4.79 3.33
CA ALA A 287 7.12 -4.33 4.41
C ALA A 287 5.65 -4.25 3.93
N ILE A 288 4.71 -4.71 4.76
CA ILE A 288 3.27 -4.55 4.51
C ILE A 288 2.72 -3.36 5.31
N SER A 289 2.02 -2.46 4.62
CA SER A 289 1.54 -1.21 5.18
C SER A 289 0.09 -0.94 4.81
N MET A 290 -0.68 -0.38 5.76
CA MET A 290 -2.08 -0.03 5.53
C MET A 290 -2.21 1.10 4.52
N THR A 291 -3.14 0.96 3.59
CA THR A 291 -3.63 2.08 2.78
C THR A 291 -4.78 2.74 3.54
N PRO A 292 -4.61 3.96 4.08
CA PRO A 292 -5.61 4.57 4.94
C PRO A 292 -6.87 4.98 4.18
N ILE A 293 -8.03 4.90 4.84
CA ILE A 293 -9.30 5.46 4.34
C ILE A 293 -9.30 6.97 4.53
N THR A 294 -8.85 7.42 5.70
CA THR A 294 -8.71 8.84 6.06
C THR A 294 -7.31 9.12 6.60
N ALA A 295 -7.04 10.36 7.04
CA ALA A 295 -5.77 10.70 7.67
C ALA A 295 -5.50 9.93 8.98
N THR A 296 -6.53 9.34 9.58
CA THR A 296 -6.50 8.74 10.92
C THR A 296 -7.11 7.34 11.00
N THR A 297 -7.68 6.80 9.92
CA THR A 297 -8.38 5.51 9.93
C THR A 297 -7.93 4.59 8.80
N ASN A 298 -7.96 3.29 9.08
CA ASN A 298 -7.65 2.21 8.16
C ASN A 298 -8.87 1.29 7.97
N GLY A 299 -8.82 0.46 6.93
CA GLY A 299 -9.82 -0.57 6.64
C GLY A 299 -9.15 -1.90 6.30
N SER A 300 -9.36 -2.40 5.08
CA SER A 300 -8.82 -3.67 4.59
C SER A 300 -7.68 -3.52 3.58
N GLN A 301 -7.54 -2.33 2.98
CA GLN A 301 -6.59 -2.09 1.90
C GLN A 301 -5.16 -1.95 2.44
N PHE A 302 -4.20 -2.53 1.74
CA PHE A 302 -2.79 -2.54 2.10
C PHE A 302 -1.91 -2.43 0.85
N PHE A 303 -0.61 -2.23 1.05
CA PHE A 303 0.39 -2.49 0.02
C PHE A 303 1.62 -3.19 0.58
N LEU A 304 2.26 -4.00 -0.28
CA LEU A 304 3.57 -4.57 -0.06
C LEU A 304 4.62 -3.68 -0.71
N THR A 305 5.62 -3.26 0.05
CA THR A 305 6.66 -2.33 -0.38
C THR A 305 7.60 -3.02 -1.37
N LEU A 306 7.71 -2.47 -2.57
CA LEU A 306 8.67 -2.90 -3.59
C LEU A 306 9.87 -1.97 -3.66
N ARG A 307 9.69 -0.66 -3.44
CA ARG A 307 10.77 0.33 -3.55
C ARG A 307 10.88 1.15 -2.26
N PRO A 308 11.76 0.76 -1.32
CA PRO A 308 11.89 1.41 -0.02
C PRO A 308 12.19 2.91 -0.13
N SER A 309 13.06 3.33 -1.06
CA SER A 309 13.44 4.75 -1.20
C SER A 309 12.24 5.67 -1.45
N ALA A 310 11.25 5.19 -2.21
CA ALA A 310 10.04 5.93 -2.53
C ALA A 310 8.98 5.84 -1.41
N ALA A 311 9.01 4.76 -0.65
CA ALA A 311 8.11 4.52 0.47
C ALA A 311 8.51 5.30 1.74
N GLN A 312 9.79 5.67 1.90
CA GLN A 312 10.30 6.46 3.04
C GLN A 312 9.47 7.71 3.36
N ARG A 313 8.88 8.37 2.36
CA ARG A 313 8.00 9.54 2.56
C ARG A 313 6.73 9.23 3.37
N LEU A 314 6.41 7.95 3.56
CA LEU A 314 5.25 7.40 4.26
C LEU A 314 5.60 6.94 5.68
N ASP A 315 6.89 6.87 6.04
CA ASP A 315 7.34 6.52 7.39
C ASP A 315 6.71 7.48 8.43
N GLY A 316 6.21 6.89 9.53
CA GLY A 316 5.46 7.59 10.58
C GLY A 316 4.08 8.15 10.15
N LYS A 317 3.66 7.97 8.88
CA LYS A 317 2.38 8.48 8.36
C LYS A 317 1.37 7.38 8.06
N GLN A 318 1.84 6.16 7.82
CA GLN A 318 1.03 4.97 7.55
C GLN A 318 1.51 3.83 8.45
N THR A 319 0.56 2.98 8.87
CA THR A 319 0.85 1.86 9.75
C THR A 319 1.48 0.72 8.96
N VAL A 320 2.78 0.49 9.16
CA VAL A 320 3.44 -0.75 8.79
C VAL A 320 3.11 -1.81 9.83
N PHE A 321 2.53 -2.93 9.41
CA PHE A 321 1.99 -3.94 10.33
C PHE A 321 2.59 -5.34 10.13
N GLY A 322 3.64 -5.45 9.35
CA GLY A 322 4.38 -6.69 9.15
C GLY A 322 5.38 -6.61 8.01
N ARG A 323 5.84 -7.78 7.56
CA ARG A 323 6.77 -7.94 6.45
C ARG A 323 6.60 -9.28 5.75
N VAL A 324 7.07 -9.37 4.51
CA VAL A 324 7.31 -10.64 3.82
C VAL A 324 8.50 -11.35 4.46
N VAL A 325 8.33 -12.63 4.81
CA VAL A 325 9.39 -13.50 5.31
C VAL A 325 9.73 -14.63 4.34
N GLU A 326 8.80 -15.01 3.46
CA GLU A 326 9.05 -15.92 2.34
C GLU A 326 8.32 -15.43 1.08
N GLY A 327 8.91 -15.63 -0.10
CA GLY A 327 8.29 -15.23 -1.37
C GLY A 327 8.50 -13.77 -1.78
N ILE A 328 9.57 -13.11 -1.34
CA ILE A 328 9.91 -11.76 -1.81
C ILE A 328 10.19 -11.74 -3.32
N ASP A 329 10.81 -12.80 -3.85
CA ASP A 329 11.06 -13.01 -5.27
C ASP A 329 9.77 -13.24 -6.07
N VAL A 330 8.73 -13.79 -5.43
CA VAL A 330 7.38 -13.92 -6.00
C VAL A 330 6.76 -12.53 -6.16
N LEU A 331 6.81 -11.71 -5.10
CA LEU A 331 6.30 -10.34 -5.12
C LEU A 331 6.98 -9.48 -6.21
N GLU A 332 8.31 -9.56 -6.34
CA GLU A 332 9.05 -8.80 -7.36
C GLU A 332 8.61 -9.12 -8.79
N ARG A 333 8.15 -10.36 -9.02
CA ARG A 333 7.67 -10.87 -10.32
C ARG A 333 6.25 -10.46 -10.68
N PHE A 334 5.52 -9.77 -9.80
CA PHE A 334 4.18 -9.29 -10.10
C PHE A 334 4.19 -8.34 -11.31
N HIS A 335 3.20 -8.44 -12.17
CA HIS A 335 3.10 -7.54 -13.31
C HIS A 335 2.82 -6.12 -12.83
N ARG A 336 3.56 -5.15 -13.35
CA ARG A 336 3.29 -3.74 -13.07
C ARG A 336 1.99 -3.33 -13.77
N VAL A 337 0.92 -3.20 -13.00
CA VAL A 337 -0.43 -2.85 -13.45
C VAL A 337 -0.94 -1.59 -12.76
N ASP A 338 -1.82 -0.84 -13.44
CA ASP A 338 -2.53 0.30 -12.86
C ASP A 338 -4.02 0.16 -13.16
N ALA A 339 -4.85 -0.04 -12.12
CA ALA A 339 -6.31 -0.15 -12.23
C ALA A 339 -6.95 0.96 -13.08
N LYS A 340 -6.37 2.16 -13.13
CA LYS A 340 -6.91 3.28 -13.91
C LYS A 340 -6.54 3.24 -15.39
N SER A 341 -5.64 2.33 -15.78
CA SER A 341 -5.12 2.21 -17.14
C SER A 341 -5.66 0.96 -17.83
N LYS A 342 -6.70 1.12 -18.67
CA LYS A 342 -7.19 0.07 -19.60
C LYS A 342 -6.19 -0.30 -20.72
N LYS A 343 -4.94 0.16 -20.61
CA LYS A 343 -3.88 0.02 -21.62
C LYS A 343 -2.89 -1.10 -21.28
N THR A 344 -2.95 -1.70 -20.08
CA THR A 344 -2.05 -2.81 -19.73
C THR A 344 -2.59 -4.12 -20.29
N ILE A 345 -1.70 -4.92 -20.88
CA ILE A 345 -2.02 -6.26 -21.39
C ILE A 345 -2.07 -7.30 -20.26
N PHE A 346 -1.34 -7.07 -19.18
CA PHE A 346 -1.32 -7.97 -18.03
C PHE A 346 -2.60 -7.86 -17.19
N GLU A 347 -3.07 -9.02 -16.74
CA GLU A 347 -4.04 -9.12 -15.65
C GLU A 347 -3.35 -8.87 -14.31
N PRO A 348 -4.04 -8.24 -13.34
CA PRO A 348 -3.56 -8.16 -11.97
C PRO A 348 -3.35 -9.54 -11.35
N GLU A 349 -2.29 -9.70 -10.59
CA GLU A 349 -2.15 -10.84 -9.69
C GLU A 349 -3.27 -10.89 -8.65
N ARG A 350 -3.64 -12.09 -8.21
CA ARG A 350 -4.72 -12.33 -7.25
C ARG A 350 -4.23 -13.11 -6.05
N ILE A 351 -4.79 -12.82 -4.89
CA ILE A 351 -4.75 -13.69 -3.72
C ILE A 351 -5.80 -14.77 -3.98
N ILE A 352 -5.38 -15.98 -4.32
CA ILE A 352 -6.30 -17.10 -4.53
C ILE A 352 -6.92 -17.46 -3.18
N THR A 353 -6.08 -17.61 -2.16
CA THR A 353 -6.52 -17.76 -0.76
C THR A 353 -5.55 -17.06 0.19
N ALA A 354 -6.08 -16.54 1.30
CA ALA A 354 -5.28 -16.12 2.44
C ALA A 354 -5.51 -17.09 3.61
N THR A 355 -4.44 -17.50 4.30
CA THR A 355 -4.55 -18.47 5.41
C THR A 355 -3.64 -18.08 6.56
N VAL A 356 -4.20 -18.04 7.78
CA VAL A 356 -3.40 -17.88 9.00
C VAL A 356 -2.64 -19.17 9.27
N GLN A 357 -1.31 -19.14 9.13
CA GLN A 357 -0.45 -20.29 9.42
C GLN A 357 -0.12 -20.41 10.91
N ARG A 358 0.06 -19.25 11.57
CA ARG A 358 0.42 -19.14 12.98
C ARG A 358 -0.23 -17.91 13.57
N LYS A 359 -0.73 -18.01 14.80
CA LYS A 359 -1.20 -16.90 15.63
C LYS A 359 -1.09 -17.24 17.11
N ARG A 360 -1.16 -16.25 17.99
CA ARG A 360 -1.14 -16.45 19.44
C ARG A 360 -2.53 -16.88 19.93
N ASP A 361 -2.58 -17.44 21.14
CA ASP A 361 -3.83 -17.91 21.76
C ASP A 361 -4.60 -16.77 22.43
N HIS A 362 -5.19 -15.91 21.60
CA HIS A 362 -6.18 -14.91 22.02
C HIS A 362 -7.11 -14.55 20.86
N ASP A 363 -8.20 -13.85 21.17
CA ASP A 363 -9.14 -13.36 20.16
C ASP A 363 -8.50 -12.22 19.36
N TYR A 364 -8.60 -12.31 18.03
CA TYR A 364 -8.20 -11.27 17.09
C TYR A 364 -9.42 -10.45 16.66
N ALA A 365 -10.13 -9.87 17.63
CA ALA A 365 -11.26 -8.98 17.38
C ALA A 365 -10.77 -7.53 17.30
N ALA A 366 -10.91 -6.91 16.13
CA ALA A 366 -10.55 -5.52 15.94
C ALA A 366 -11.52 -4.58 16.68
N VAL A 367 -10.96 -3.58 17.36
CA VAL A 367 -11.72 -2.48 17.94
C VAL A 367 -11.96 -1.42 16.86
N THR A 368 -13.22 -1.28 16.47
CA THR A 368 -13.66 -0.36 15.42
C THR A 368 -13.86 1.07 15.93
N THR A 369 -13.84 2.04 15.01
CA THR A 369 -14.17 3.44 15.35
C THR A 369 -15.61 3.59 15.85
N ALA A 370 -16.54 2.77 15.36
CA ALA A 370 -17.94 2.75 15.81
C ALA A 370 -18.07 2.27 17.26
N GLU A 371 -17.35 1.21 17.65
CA GLU A 371 -17.32 0.73 19.03
C GLU A 371 -16.68 1.76 19.96
N LEU A 372 -15.58 2.40 19.54
CA LEU A 372 -14.96 3.48 20.30
C LEU A 372 -15.90 4.69 20.45
N ALA A 373 -16.65 5.05 19.40
CA ALA A 373 -17.66 6.10 19.46
C ALA A 373 -18.79 5.76 20.46
N GLN A 374 -19.25 4.50 20.45
CA GLN A 374 -20.23 4.01 21.41
C GLN A 374 -19.69 4.04 22.85
N GLN A 375 -18.43 3.70 23.07
CA GLN A 375 -17.79 3.83 24.39
C GLN A 375 -17.74 5.29 24.85
N LYS A 376 -17.39 6.22 23.96
CA LYS A 376 -17.43 7.66 24.24
C LYS A 376 -18.85 8.13 24.56
N TYR A 377 -19.85 7.66 23.83
CA TYR A 377 -21.25 7.94 24.15
C TYR A 377 -21.60 7.49 25.58
N LEU A 378 -21.28 6.26 25.97
CA LEU A 378 -21.59 5.76 27.31
C LEU A 378 -20.84 6.55 28.41
N ALA A 379 -19.57 6.86 28.20
CA ALA A 379 -18.78 7.66 29.13
C ALA A 379 -19.33 9.09 29.29
N GLY A 380 -19.70 9.73 28.18
CA GLY A 380 -20.33 11.04 28.20
C GLY A 380 -21.70 11.03 28.89
N MET A 381 -22.50 9.98 28.70
CA MET A 381 -23.80 9.82 29.38
C MET A 381 -23.65 9.70 30.90
N LYS A 382 -22.60 9.02 31.37
CA LYS A 382 -22.27 8.97 32.81
C LYS A 382 -21.99 10.37 33.36
N LEU A 383 -21.13 11.13 32.69
CA LEU A 383 -20.81 12.52 33.07
C LEU A 383 -22.04 13.43 33.01
N PHE A 384 -22.90 13.24 32.01
CA PHE A 384 -24.16 13.97 31.86
C PHE A 384 -25.09 13.73 33.06
N GLY A 385 -25.23 12.47 33.50
CA GLY A 385 -26.01 12.11 34.69
C GLY A 385 -25.43 12.69 35.99
N GLU A 386 -24.11 12.89 36.05
CA GLU A 386 -23.41 13.60 37.14
C GLU A 386 -23.51 15.13 37.03
N THR A 387 -24.30 15.66 36.08
CA THR A 387 -24.45 17.10 35.78
C THR A 387 -23.16 17.80 35.30
N LYS A 388 -22.14 17.04 34.90
CA LYS A 388 -20.87 17.56 34.37
C LYS A 388 -20.97 17.82 32.86
N PHE A 389 -21.87 18.72 32.47
CA PHE A 389 -22.27 18.90 31.07
C PHE A 389 -21.13 19.32 30.14
N LYS A 390 -20.19 20.14 30.61
CA LYS A 390 -19.03 20.58 29.83
C LYS A 390 -18.07 19.42 29.53
N GLU A 391 -17.82 18.56 30.52
CA GLU A 391 -16.98 17.36 30.35
C GLU A 391 -17.69 16.35 29.45
N ALA A 392 -19.00 16.14 29.66
CA ALA A 392 -19.82 15.27 28.81
C ALA A 392 -19.80 15.73 27.35
N GLU A 393 -19.97 17.04 27.09
CA GLU A 393 -19.87 17.61 25.75
C GLU A 393 -18.53 17.29 25.09
N ALA A 394 -17.41 17.50 25.79
CA ALA A 394 -16.08 17.20 25.27
C ALA A 394 -15.96 15.73 24.85
N VAL A 395 -16.39 14.80 25.71
CA VAL A 395 -16.36 13.36 25.44
C VAL A 395 -17.28 12.98 24.28
N PHE A 396 -18.49 13.55 24.20
CA PHE A 396 -19.40 13.29 23.07
C PHE A 396 -18.82 13.81 21.74
N ARG A 397 -18.16 14.97 21.74
CA ARG A 397 -17.48 15.49 20.56
C ARG A 397 -16.31 14.62 20.13
N GLU A 398 -15.59 14.00 21.06
CA GLU A 398 -14.59 12.97 20.72
C GLU A 398 -15.26 11.76 20.06
N GLY A 399 -16.41 11.30 20.57
CA GLY A 399 -17.20 10.25 19.92
C GLY A 399 -17.60 10.61 18.49
N LEU A 400 -18.04 11.85 18.24
CA LEU A 400 -18.42 12.30 16.89
C LEU A 400 -17.25 12.38 15.91
N LYS A 401 -16.02 12.56 16.40
CA LYS A 401 -14.83 12.48 15.54
C LYS A 401 -14.56 11.05 15.07
N LEU A 402 -14.96 10.06 15.87
CA LEU A 402 -14.78 8.64 15.57
C LEU A 402 -15.91 8.11 14.67
N ASP A 403 -17.15 8.46 14.98
CA ASP A 403 -18.32 8.15 14.15
C ASP A 403 -19.22 9.39 14.00
N PRO A 404 -19.04 10.17 12.93
CA PRO A 404 -19.87 11.33 12.64
C PRO A 404 -21.36 11.01 12.40
N LYS A 405 -21.68 9.76 12.05
CA LYS A 405 -23.04 9.31 11.74
C LYS A 405 -23.71 8.60 12.92
N HIS A 406 -23.05 8.55 14.08
CA HIS A 406 -23.59 7.90 15.27
C HIS A 406 -24.99 8.46 15.63
N PRO A 407 -25.99 7.60 15.87
CA PRO A 407 -27.40 8.02 15.91
C PRO A 407 -27.73 9.04 16.98
N ASN A 408 -27.02 9.00 18.13
CA ASN A 408 -27.37 9.80 19.30
C ASN A 408 -26.36 10.90 19.65
N LEU A 409 -25.14 10.84 19.13
CA LEU A 409 -24.02 11.63 19.68
C LEU A 409 -24.21 13.13 19.44
N LYS A 410 -24.68 13.50 18.24
CA LYS A 410 -24.95 14.90 17.88
C LYS A 410 -26.05 15.52 18.73
N PHE A 411 -27.09 14.73 19.03
CA PHE A 411 -28.18 15.17 19.89
C PHE A 411 -27.72 15.39 21.34
N VAL A 412 -26.91 14.49 21.91
CA VAL A 412 -26.42 14.66 23.29
C VAL A 412 -25.39 15.79 23.42
N VAL A 413 -24.64 16.14 22.35
CA VAL A 413 -23.86 17.39 22.30
C VAL A 413 -24.77 18.61 22.43
N ALA A 414 -25.85 18.66 21.64
CA ALA A 414 -26.83 19.75 21.74
C ALA A 414 -27.44 19.82 23.15
N ALA A 415 -27.88 18.69 23.70
CA ALA A 415 -28.44 18.63 25.05
C ALA A 415 -27.44 19.12 26.12
N SER A 416 -26.16 18.75 26.03
CA SER A 416 -25.12 19.23 26.93
C SER A 416 -24.92 20.74 26.83
N LEU A 417 -24.95 21.33 25.63
CA LEU A 417 -24.85 22.77 25.43
C LEU A 417 -26.02 23.52 26.07
N LEU A 418 -27.25 23.02 25.88
CA LEU A 418 -28.45 23.61 26.47
C LEU A 418 -28.42 23.58 28.01
N ASN A 419 -27.94 22.48 28.61
CA ASN A 419 -27.79 22.38 30.06
C ASN A 419 -26.64 23.27 30.61
N GLN A 420 -25.73 23.73 29.75
CA GLN A 420 -24.74 24.76 30.08
C GLN A 420 -25.27 26.17 29.86
N PHE A 421 -26.55 26.34 29.52
CA PHE A 421 -27.17 27.61 29.10
C PHE A 421 -26.54 28.22 27.84
N ASN A 422 -25.79 27.44 27.07
CA ASN A 422 -25.23 27.85 25.79
C ASN A 422 -26.25 27.59 24.66
N ASN A 423 -27.36 28.33 24.71
CA ASN A 423 -28.48 28.17 23.78
C ASN A 423 -28.11 28.46 22.33
N LYS A 424 -27.17 29.40 22.11
CA LYS A 424 -26.72 29.79 20.78
C LYS A 424 -26.03 28.63 20.05
N ASP A 425 -25.06 28.00 20.70
CA ASP A 425 -24.34 26.87 20.09
C ASP A 425 -25.24 25.61 20.05
N GLY A 426 -26.10 25.43 21.06
CA GLY A 426 -27.10 24.36 21.07
C GLY A 426 -28.08 24.45 19.88
N GLU A 427 -28.56 25.66 19.56
CA GLU A 427 -29.42 25.91 18.39
C GLU A 427 -28.72 25.51 17.09
N VAL A 428 -27.44 25.87 16.92
CA VAL A 428 -26.66 25.52 15.72
C VAL A 428 -26.66 24.01 15.52
N VAL A 429 -26.29 23.25 16.55
CA VAL A 429 -26.23 21.78 16.47
C VAL A 429 -27.62 21.17 16.20
N LEU A 430 -28.68 21.69 16.82
CA LEU A 430 -30.06 21.23 16.56
C LEU A 430 -30.48 21.45 15.10
N ARG A 431 -30.11 22.59 14.52
CA ARG A 431 -30.39 22.88 13.10
C ARG A 431 -29.61 21.96 12.18
N GLU A 432 -28.35 21.65 12.51
CA GLU A 432 -27.57 20.67 11.75
C GLU A 432 -28.23 19.27 11.77
N ILE A 433 -28.74 18.82 12.93
CA ILE A 433 -29.50 17.56 13.03
C ILE A 433 -30.73 17.59 12.12
N LEU A 434 -31.46 18.71 12.09
CA LEU A 434 -32.67 18.85 11.27
C LEU A 434 -32.37 19.02 9.77
N ALA A 435 -31.19 19.52 9.41
CA ALA A 435 -30.74 19.55 8.02
C ALA A 435 -30.50 18.13 7.48
N GLU A 436 -29.99 17.22 8.32
CA GLU A 436 -29.76 15.81 7.98
C GLU A 436 -31.04 14.97 8.10
N ASN A 437 -31.83 15.20 9.15
CA ASN A 437 -33.09 14.53 9.42
C ASN A 437 -34.18 15.53 9.83
N PRO A 438 -34.93 16.08 8.85
CA PRO A 438 -35.99 17.07 9.12
C PRO A 438 -37.12 16.57 10.02
N LYS A 439 -37.24 15.24 10.21
CA LYS A 439 -38.28 14.61 11.05
C LYS A 439 -37.76 14.18 12.43
N HIS A 440 -36.59 14.65 12.85
CA HIS A 440 -36.03 14.30 14.15
C HIS A 440 -36.83 14.95 15.30
N LEU A 441 -37.74 14.18 15.91
CA LEU A 441 -38.71 14.66 16.92
C LEU A 441 -38.08 15.49 18.04
N LEU A 442 -37.04 14.97 18.69
CA LEU A 442 -36.42 15.67 19.83
C LEU A 442 -35.72 16.95 19.38
N ALA A 443 -35.15 17.00 18.18
CA ALA A 443 -34.43 18.18 17.73
C ALA A 443 -35.43 19.31 17.40
N LEU A 444 -36.56 18.98 16.78
CA LEU A 444 -37.67 19.92 16.58
C LEU A 444 -38.22 20.46 17.92
N HIS A 445 -38.42 19.57 18.90
CA HIS A 445 -38.89 19.94 20.23
C HIS A 445 -37.92 20.90 20.93
N PHE A 446 -36.65 20.52 21.06
CA PHE A 446 -35.65 21.33 21.76
C PHE A 446 -35.32 22.62 21.01
N LEU A 447 -35.36 22.63 19.67
CA LEU A 447 -35.22 23.87 18.90
C LEU A 447 -36.38 24.82 19.17
N GLY A 448 -37.62 24.31 19.20
CA GLY A 448 -38.77 25.11 19.61
C GLY A 448 -38.63 25.71 21.01
N TYR A 449 -38.09 24.94 21.96
CA TYR A 449 -37.80 25.43 23.32
C TYR A 449 -36.77 26.56 23.32
N VAL A 450 -35.66 26.40 22.61
CA VAL A 450 -34.60 27.41 22.51
C VAL A 450 -35.12 28.69 21.87
N LEU A 451 -35.86 28.58 20.76
CA LEU A 451 -36.45 29.71 20.05
C LEU A 451 -37.47 30.46 20.90
N MET A 452 -38.25 29.74 21.71
CA MET A 452 -39.17 30.39 22.65
C MET A 452 -38.43 31.25 23.67
N ASN A 453 -37.31 30.75 24.20
CA ASN A 453 -36.50 31.48 25.18
C ASN A 453 -35.76 32.68 24.56
N ASP A 454 -35.47 32.63 23.26
CA ASP A 454 -34.87 33.71 22.48
C ASP A 454 -35.91 34.69 21.89
N ASN A 455 -37.18 34.61 22.34
CA ASN A 455 -38.28 35.47 21.89
C ASN A 455 -38.59 35.39 20.38
N ARG A 456 -38.24 34.27 19.72
CA ARG A 456 -38.50 33.97 18.30
C ARG A 456 -39.71 33.06 18.16
N LYS A 457 -40.84 33.54 18.68
CA LYS A 457 -42.06 32.75 18.92
C LYS A 457 -42.66 32.13 17.66
N GLU A 458 -42.73 32.87 16.56
CA GLU A 458 -43.33 32.38 15.31
C GLU A 458 -42.56 31.17 14.77
N GLU A 459 -41.23 31.25 14.80
CA GLU A 459 -40.38 30.14 14.39
C GLU A 459 -40.50 28.97 15.36
N ALA A 460 -40.57 29.23 16.67
CA ALA A 460 -40.77 28.19 17.67
C ALA A 460 -42.07 27.41 17.45
N ILE A 461 -43.19 28.11 17.22
CA ILE A 461 -44.49 27.49 16.92
C ILE A 461 -44.38 26.58 15.70
N GLN A 462 -43.74 27.05 14.63
CA GLN A 462 -43.53 26.25 13.42
C GLN A 462 -42.77 24.95 13.72
N ARG A 463 -41.67 25.01 14.45
CA ARG A 463 -40.87 23.81 14.81
C ARG A 463 -41.63 22.83 15.69
N LEU A 464 -42.42 23.34 16.64
CA LEU A 464 -43.23 22.50 17.52
C LEU A 464 -44.41 21.85 16.78
N GLU A 465 -45.01 22.53 15.81
CA GLU A 465 -46.02 21.96 14.92
C GLU A 465 -45.41 20.88 14.01
N GLU A 466 -44.22 21.12 13.47
CA GLU A 466 -43.44 20.10 12.74
C GLU A 466 -43.18 18.86 13.62
N ALA A 467 -42.80 19.05 14.90
CA ALA A 467 -42.62 17.95 15.84
C ALA A 467 -43.91 17.14 16.06
N LEU A 468 -45.07 17.82 16.19
CA LEU A 468 -46.36 17.14 16.37
C LEU A 468 -46.86 16.46 15.09
N LYS A 469 -46.43 16.90 13.90
CA LYS A 469 -46.66 16.13 12.66
C LYS A 469 -45.93 14.79 12.68
N VAL A 470 -44.74 14.74 13.29
CA VAL A 470 -43.97 13.49 13.46
C VAL A 470 -44.58 12.62 14.56
N SER A 471 -44.90 13.19 15.72
CA SER A 471 -45.51 12.48 16.85
C SER A 471 -46.63 13.29 17.48
N PRO A 472 -47.89 13.10 17.03
CA PRO A 472 -49.04 13.89 17.47
C PRO A 472 -49.30 13.87 18.99
N ASN A 473 -48.92 12.77 19.66
CA ASN A 473 -49.16 12.57 21.10
C ASN A 473 -47.95 12.92 21.98
N HIS A 474 -46.94 13.62 21.46
CA HIS A 474 -45.77 14.00 22.25
C HIS A 474 -46.12 15.11 23.27
N ARG A 475 -46.47 14.70 24.50
CA ARG A 475 -46.95 15.59 25.58
C ARG A 475 -46.06 16.81 25.84
N PRO A 476 -44.72 16.69 25.94
CA PRO A 476 -43.86 17.85 26.17
C PRO A 476 -43.98 18.91 25.07
N THR A 477 -44.07 18.50 23.80
CA THR A 477 -44.25 19.43 22.67
C THR A 477 -45.62 20.08 22.69
N MET A 478 -46.69 19.33 23.00
CA MET A 478 -48.03 19.91 23.08
C MET A 478 -48.12 21.02 24.12
N GLU A 479 -47.54 20.78 25.30
CA GLU A 479 -47.55 21.77 26.39
C GLU A 479 -46.70 22.99 26.03
N LEU A 480 -45.51 22.79 25.47
CA LEU A 480 -44.66 23.90 25.02
C LEU A 480 -45.31 24.72 23.90
N LEU A 481 -46.00 24.07 22.95
CA LEU A 481 -46.75 24.75 21.89
C LEU A 481 -47.93 25.55 22.44
N ARG A 482 -48.63 25.01 23.45
CA ARG A 482 -49.70 25.72 24.14
C ARG A 482 -49.17 26.99 24.81
N GLN A 483 -48.04 26.89 25.51
CA GLN A 483 -47.39 28.04 26.14
C GLN A 483 -46.93 29.08 25.11
N ALA A 484 -46.33 28.62 24.00
CA ALA A 484 -45.90 29.46 22.89
C ALA A 484 -47.06 30.25 22.25
N ARG A 485 -48.28 29.72 22.26
CA ARG A 485 -49.46 30.41 21.72
C ARG A 485 -50.11 31.39 22.69
N MET A 486 -49.93 31.23 24.00
CA MET A 486 -50.57 32.05 25.04
C MET A 486 -49.77 33.31 25.42
N LYS A 487 -48.45 33.20 25.51
CA LYS A 487 -47.54 34.36 25.54
C LYS A 487 -47.35 34.81 24.12
#